data_AF-A0A3K8YIF9-F1
#
_entry.id   AF-A0A3K8YIF9-F1
#
_cell.length_a   1.000
_cell.length_b   1.000
_cell.length_c   1.000
_cell.angle_alpha   90.00
_cell.angle_beta   90.00
_cell.angle_gamma   90.00
#
_symmetry.space_group_name_H-M   'P 1'
#
loop_
_entity.id
_entity.type
_entity.pdbx_description
1 polymer ?
#
loop_
_entity_poly.entity_id
_entity_poly.type
_entity_poly.pdbx_seq_one_letter_code
_entity_poly.pdbx_strand_id
1 'polypeptide(L)'
;MAKHLNRSEIKAIKNIILTWDGKITWSDLCESVYKNLNRTITRQSLSAHDEVVEAYRTKKNLLNLKKSGLKKPANLTIAAQQIINLKAENEMLKKQN
;
A
#
# COMPACT_ATOMS: atom_id res chain seq x y z
N MET A 1 -0.29 -6.21 -27.59
CA MET A 1 -0.71 -4.91 -27.00
C MET A 1 -0.92 -5.10 -25.50
N ALA A 2 0.13 -4.97 -24.69
CA ALA A 2 -0.04 -4.83 -23.26
C ALA A 2 -0.43 -3.37 -23.01
N LYS A 3 -1.66 -3.12 -22.55
CA LYS A 3 -2.05 -1.76 -22.17
C LYS A 3 -1.32 -1.44 -20.86
N HIS A 4 -0.09 -0.93 -20.98
CA HIS A 4 0.75 -0.52 -19.86
C HIS A 4 -0.04 0.42 -18.95
N LEU A 5 0.05 0.21 -17.64
CA LEU A 5 -0.50 1.15 -16.68
C LEU A 5 0.31 2.44 -16.78
N ASN A 6 -0.38 3.55 -16.96
CA ASN A 6 0.27 4.85 -16.92
C ASN A 6 0.58 5.23 -15.46
N ARG A 7 1.46 6.21 -15.28
CA ARG A 7 1.91 6.63 -13.95
C ARG A 7 0.76 7.09 -13.04
N SER A 8 -0.28 7.71 -13.60
CA SER A 8 -1.47 8.14 -12.86
C SER A 8 -2.31 6.96 -12.38
N GLU A 9 -2.48 5.94 -13.22
CA GLU A 9 -3.16 4.69 -12.88
C GLU A 9 -2.38 3.96 -11.77
N ILE A 10 -1.05 3.85 -11.88
CA ILE A 10 -0.20 3.25 -10.84
C ILE A 10 -0.39 3.99 -9.51
N LYS A 11 -0.38 5.33 -9.53
CA LYS A 11 -0.61 6.15 -8.33
C LYS A 11 -1.99 5.92 -7.72
N ALA A 12 -3.04 5.84 -8.54
CA ALA A 12 -4.39 5.56 -8.08
C ALA A 12 -4.50 4.16 -7.45
N ILE A 13 -3.90 3.14 -8.08
CA ILE A 13 -3.85 1.76 -7.56
C ILE A 13 -3.12 1.73 -6.21
N LYS A 14 -1.96 2.41 -6.09
CA LYS A 14 -1.24 2.53 -4.80
C LYS A 14 -2.13 3.16 -3.73
N ASN A 15 -2.89 4.20 -4.07
CA ASN A 15 -3.81 4.83 -3.12
C ASN A 15 -4.92 3.87 -2.65
N ILE A 16 -5.54 3.12 -3.58
CA ILE A 16 -6.52 2.08 -3.26
C ILE A 16 -5.94 1.03 -2.30
N ILE A 17 -4.71 0.59 -2.55
CA ILE A 17 -4.02 -0.37 -1.68
C ILE A 17 -3.76 0.25 -0.29
N LEU A 18 -3.29 1.49 -0.22
CA LEU A 18 -2.96 2.15 1.04
C LEU A 18 -4.20 2.33 1.94
N THR A 19 -5.36 2.63 1.36
CA THR A 19 -6.61 2.82 2.11
C THR A 19 -7.39 1.53 2.35
N TRP A 20 -6.92 0.38 1.85
CA TRP A 20 -7.61 -0.90 1.98
C TRP A 20 -7.85 -1.28 3.45
N ASP A 21 -9.06 -1.73 3.77
CA ASP A 21 -9.39 -2.30 5.07
C ASP A 21 -9.90 -3.75 4.92
N GLY A 22 -9.66 -4.58 5.92
CA GLY A 22 -9.96 -6.01 5.84
C GLY A 22 -8.93 -6.83 5.06
N LYS A 23 -9.33 -8.02 4.61
CA LYS A 23 -8.45 -8.94 3.86
C LYS A 23 -8.23 -8.38 2.46
N ILE A 24 -6.96 -8.25 2.05
CA ILE A 24 -6.61 -7.88 0.68
C ILE A 24 -6.27 -9.13 -0.13
N THR A 25 -6.91 -9.27 -1.30
CA THR A 25 -6.56 -10.29 -2.29
C THR A 25 -6.38 -9.64 -3.67
N TRP A 26 -5.68 -10.34 -4.58
CA TRP A 26 -5.51 -9.86 -5.94
C TRP A 26 -6.83 -9.72 -6.70
N SER A 27 -7.78 -10.63 -6.45
CA SER A 27 -9.10 -10.59 -7.09
C SER A 27 -9.87 -9.34 -6.66
N ASP A 28 -9.91 -9.08 -5.35
CA ASP A 28 -10.60 -7.90 -4.82
C ASP A 28 -9.95 -6.61 -5.29
N LEU A 29 -8.60 -6.59 -5.39
CA LEU A 29 -7.88 -5.44 -5.92
C LEU A 29 -8.24 -5.18 -7.39
N CYS A 30 -8.29 -6.20 -8.24
CA CYS A 30 -8.72 -6.06 -9.63
C CYS A 30 -10.14 -5.49 -9.72
N GLU A 31 -11.06 -5.98 -8.89
CA GLU A 31 -12.45 -5.50 -8.85
C GLU A 31 -12.54 -4.04 -8.38
N SER A 32 -11.82 -3.69 -7.32
CA SER A 32 -11.77 -2.31 -6.82
C SER A 32 -11.19 -1.35 -7.84
N VAL A 33 -10.14 -1.76 -8.55
CA VAL A 33 -9.56 -0.93 -9.61
C VAL A 33 -10.52 -0.78 -10.79
N TYR A 34 -11.27 -1.83 -11.14
CA TYR A 34 -12.35 -1.71 -12.13
C TYR A 34 -13.41 -0.69 -11.70
N LYS A 35 -13.85 -0.72 -10.44
CA LYS A 35 -14.83 0.24 -9.90
C LYS A 35 -14.32 1.68 -9.85
N ASN A 36 -13.03 1.90 -9.62
CA ASN A 36 -12.46 3.25 -9.48
C ASN A 36 -11.96 3.85 -10.79
N LEU A 37 -11.43 3.04 -11.71
CA LEU A 37 -10.82 3.50 -12.95
C LEU A 37 -11.65 3.13 -14.21
N ASN A 38 -12.79 2.44 -14.04
CA ASN A 38 -13.60 1.87 -15.12
C ASN A 38 -12.76 1.04 -16.13
N ARG A 39 -11.71 0.39 -15.62
CA ARG A 39 -10.73 -0.32 -16.42
C ARG A 39 -10.54 -1.73 -15.93
N THR A 40 -10.76 -2.71 -16.81
CA THR A 40 -10.47 -4.11 -16.52
C THR A 40 -8.97 -4.33 -16.56
N ILE A 41 -8.40 -4.71 -15.42
CA ILE A 41 -6.98 -5.02 -15.28
C ILE A 41 -6.87 -6.42 -14.71
N THR A 42 -5.91 -7.20 -15.21
CA THR A 42 -5.65 -8.54 -14.70
C THR A 42 -4.62 -8.49 -13.58
N ARG A 43 -4.59 -9.54 -12.75
CA ARG A 43 -3.53 -9.72 -11.76
C ARG A 43 -2.14 -9.63 -12.40
N GLN A 44 -1.96 -10.22 -13.58
CA GLN A 44 -0.70 -10.22 -14.32
C GLN A 44 -0.25 -8.78 -14.63
N SER A 45 -1.17 -7.93 -15.09
CA SER A 45 -0.89 -6.51 -15.34
C SER A 45 -0.50 -5.77 -14.07
N LEU A 46 -1.16 -6.00 -12.93
CA LEU A 46 -0.79 -5.38 -11.66
C LEU A 46 0.57 -5.87 -11.16
N SER A 47 0.84 -7.18 -11.26
CA SER A 47 2.08 -7.79 -10.79
C SER A 47 3.29 -7.49 -11.67
N ALA A 48 3.09 -6.92 -12.86
CA ALA A 48 4.17 -6.50 -13.74
C ALA A 48 4.82 -5.17 -13.29
N HIS A 49 4.23 -4.46 -12.33
CA HIS A 49 4.76 -3.20 -11.81
C HIS A 49 5.24 -3.38 -10.37
N ASP A 50 6.55 -3.25 -10.17
CA ASP A 50 7.19 -3.46 -8.86
C ASP A 50 6.60 -2.55 -7.78
N GLU A 51 6.30 -1.29 -8.10
CA GLU A 51 5.68 -0.36 -7.16
C GLU A 51 4.32 -0.83 -6.63
N VAL A 52 3.53 -1.48 -7.48
CA VAL A 52 2.20 -2.01 -7.11
C VAL A 52 2.37 -3.27 -6.26
N VAL A 53 3.30 -4.14 -6.66
CA VAL A 53 3.64 -5.36 -5.91
C VAL A 53 4.14 -5.03 -4.51
N GLU A 54 5.02 -4.03 -4.40
CA GLU A 54 5.57 -3.56 -3.13
C GLU A 54 4.46 -2.98 -2.24
N ALA A 55 3.64 -2.07 -2.77
CA ALA A 55 2.50 -1.51 -2.04
C ALA A 55 1.56 -2.61 -1.53
N TYR A 56 1.24 -3.60 -2.37
CA TYR A 56 0.39 -4.73 -2.00
C TYR A 56 1.01 -5.57 -0.89
N ARG A 57 2.29 -5.93 -1.00
CA ARG A 57 3.02 -6.72 0.01
C ARG A 57 3.07 -5.97 1.35
N THR A 58 3.44 -4.70 1.32
CA THR A 58 3.50 -3.84 2.51
C THR A 58 2.15 -3.76 3.19
N LYS A 59 1.07 -3.51 2.44
CA LYS A 59 -0.28 -3.46 3.01
C LYS A 59 -0.72 -4.81 3.58
N LYS A 60 -0.47 -5.91 2.86
CA LYS A 60 -0.82 -7.26 3.32
C LYS A 60 -0.10 -7.61 4.62
N ASN A 61 1.19 -7.27 4.73
CA ASN A 61 1.97 -7.45 5.96
C ASN A 61 1.43 -6.59 7.10
N LEU A 62 1.09 -5.33 6.85
CA LEU A 62 0.48 -4.45 7.84
C LEU A 62 -0.86 -5.00 8.37
N LEU A 63 -1.71 -5.53 7.48
CA LEU A 63 -2.98 -6.14 7.86
C LEU A 63 -2.78 -7.42 8.67
N ASN A 64 -1.76 -8.22 8.36
CA ASN A 64 -1.39 -9.39 9.16
C ASN A 64 -0.86 -8.99 10.55
N LEU A 65 -0.07 -7.92 10.64
CA LEU A 65 0.42 -7.38 11.91
C LEU A 65 -0.73 -6.81 12.77
N LYS A 66 -1.71 -6.15 12.14
CA LYS A 66 -2.94 -5.69 12.80
C LYS A 66 -3.73 -6.88 13.38
N LYS A 67 -3.78 -8.02 12.67
CA LYS A 67 -4.40 -9.26 13.16
C LYS A 67 -3.64 -9.90 14.32
N SER A 68 -2.31 -9.83 14.34
CA SER A 68 -1.49 -10.39 15.43
C SER A 68 -1.50 -9.54 16.71
N GLY A 69 -2.34 -8.50 16.79
CA GLY A 69 -2.45 -7.64 17.95
C GLY A 69 -1.31 -6.64 18.03
N LEU A 70 -1.51 -5.46 17.45
CA LEU A 70 -0.56 -4.34 17.63
C LEU A 70 -0.49 -3.97 19.12
N LYS A 71 0.71 -3.99 19.69
CA LYS A 71 0.95 -3.43 21.02
C LYS A 71 0.71 -1.93 20.95
N LYS A 72 -0.39 -1.47 21.57
CA LYS A 72 -0.70 -0.04 21.64
C LYS A 72 0.34 0.65 22.53
N PRO A 73 0.85 1.84 22.15
CA PRO A 73 1.71 2.62 23.03
C PRO A 73 0.93 3.00 24.30
N ALA A 74 1.65 3.13 25.41
CA ALA A 74 1.05 3.37 26.73
C ALA A 74 0.28 4.70 26.81
N ASN A 75 0.65 5.70 26.01
CA ASN A 75 -0.04 7.00 25.93
C ASN A 75 0.23 7.72 24.59
N LEU A 76 -0.50 8.82 24.37
CA LEU A 76 -0.41 9.63 23.15
C LEU A 76 0.95 10.30 22.95
N THR A 77 1.62 10.71 24.04
CA THR A 77 2.94 11.35 23.97
C THR A 77 3.99 10.40 23.39
N ILE A 78 3.99 9.13 23.84
CA ILE A 78 4.89 8.09 23.30
C ILE A 78 4.57 7.81 21.83
N ALA A 79 3.29 7.79 21.44
CA ALA A 79 2.90 7.61 20.05
C ALA A 79 3.40 8.76 19.16
N ALA A 80 3.25 10.01 19.62
CA ALA A 80 3.73 11.19 18.90
C ALA A 80 5.26 11.14 18.71
N GLN A 81 6.01 10.78 19.76
CA GLN A 81 7.46 10.66 19.67
C GLN A 81 7.90 9.58 18.67
N GLN A 82 7.24 8.42 18.67
CA GLN A 82 7.51 7.35 17.71
C GLN A 82 7.27 7.80 16.26
N ILE A 83 6.19 8.55 15.99
CA ILE A 83 5.90 9.09 14.66
C ILE A 83 6.97 10.10 14.22
N ILE A 84 7.44 10.97 15.11
CA ILE A 84 8.50 11.95 14.80
C ILE A 84 9.78 11.23 14.41
N ASN A 85 10.19 10.23 15.20
CA ASN A 85 11.41 9.46 14.94
C ASN A 85 11.33 8.72 13.60
N LEU A 86 10.21 8.04 13.32
CA LEU A 86 9.99 7.34 12.05
C LEU A 86 9.96 8.27 10.84
N LYS A 87 9.43 9.49 11.00
CA LYS A 87 9.48 10.52 9.93
C LYS A 87 10.92 10.96 9.67
N ALA A 88 11.71 11.20 10.71
CA ALA A 88 13.11 11.59 10.57
C ALA A 88 13.92 10.50 9.87
N GLU A 89 13.74 9.24 10.24
CA GLU A 89 14.39 8.08 9.61
C GLU A 89 14.01 7.95 8.13
N ASN A 90 12.72 8.09 7.79
CA ASN A 90 12.28 8.09 6.40
C ASN A 90 12.93 9.21 5.57
N GLU A 91 13.05 10.42 6.12
CA GLU A 91 13.69 11.54 5.42
C GLU A 91 15.20 11.30 5.22
N MET A 92 15.88 10.62 6.16
CA MET A 92 17.27 10.19 5.96
C MET A 92 17.39 9.13 4.86
N LEU A 93 16.55 8.10 4.88
CA LEU A 93 16.54 7.02 3.88
C LEU A 93 16.25 7.52 2.47
N LYS A 94 15.36 8.52 2.32
CA LYS A 94 15.08 9.16 1.02
C LYS A 94 16.26 9.94 0.47
N LYS A 95 17.15 10.47 1.32
CA LYS A 95 18.35 11.20 0.88
C LYS A 95 19.48 10.26 0.44
N GLN A 96 19.40 8.98 0.80
CA GLN A 96 20.42 7.96 0.53
C GLN A 96 20.09 7.09 -0.70
N ASN A 97 18.93 7.25 -1.32
CA ASN A 97 18.53 6.62 -2.59
C ASN A 97 18.38 7.67 -3.68
#